data_AF-H5USD4-F1
#
_entry.id   AF-H5USD4-F1
#
_cell.length_a   1.000
_cell.length_b   1.000
_cell.length_c   1.000
_cell.angle_alpha   90.00
_cell.angle_beta   90.00
_cell.angle_gamma   90.00
#
_symmetry.space_group_name_H-M   'P 1'
#
loop_
_entity.id
_entity.type
_entity.pdbx_description
1 polymer ?
#
loop_
_entity_poly.entity_id
_entity_poly.type
_entity_poly.pdbx_seq_one_letter_code
_entity_poly.pdbx_strand_id
1 'polypeptide(L)'
;MSKRTWNEVEQDLLDDVFYAHDAETVKSADDLAKAGVLDSLSIVAILETLIDASGDEEAFDAAEASDFRNLSTIRALYEKA
;
A
#
# COMPACT_ATOMS: atom_id res chain seq x y z
N MET A 1 4.66 14.21 -13.42
CA MET A 1 4.46 14.61 -12.00
C MET A 1 5.69 14.18 -11.23
N SER A 2 5.99 14.81 -10.09
CA SER A 2 7.07 14.32 -9.21
C SER A 2 6.52 13.24 -8.30
N LYS A 3 7.24 12.14 -8.12
CA LYS A 3 6.91 11.04 -7.20
C LYS A 3 6.63 11.60 -5.80
N ARG A 4 5.51 11.20 -5.18
CA ARG A 4 5.13 11.57 -3.81
C ARG A 4 6.09 10.96 -2.78
N THR A 5 6.16 11.55 -1.60
CA THR A 5 6.95 10.96 -0.50
C THR A 5 6.22 9.77 0.10
N TRP A 6 6.96 8.81 0.69
CA TRP A 6 6.32 7.68 1.39
C TRP A 6 5.34 8.14 2.47
N ASN A 7 5.64 9.24 3.19
CA ASN A 7 4.72 9.73 4.23
C ASN A 7 3.38 10.18 3.65
N GLU A 8 3.36 10.79 2.46
CA GLU A 8 2.11 11.16 1.78
C GLU A 8 1.36 9.90 1.37
N VAL A 9 2.04 8.95 0.72
CA VAL A 9 1.44 7.67 0.31
C VAL A 9 0.91 6.86 1.50
N GLU A 10 1.66 6.80 2.61
CA GLU A 10 1.22 6.13 3.82
C GLU A 10 -0.05 6.76 4.39
N GLN A 11 -0.18 8.09 4.34
CA GLN A 11 -1.42 8.75 4.76
C GLN A 11 -2.58 8.42 3.82
N ASP A 12 -2.37 8.48 2.50
CA ASP A 12 -3.42 8.14 1.53
C ASP A 12 -3.89 6.68 1.69
N LEU A 13 -2.96 5.74 1.93
CA LEU A 13 -3.32 4.35 2.20
C LEU A 13 -4.17 4.22 3.48
N LEU A 14 -3.87 4.98 4.53
CA LEU A 14 -4.65 4.94 5.77
C LEU A 14 -6.02 5.59 5.62
N ASP A 15 -6.10 6.70 4.89
CA ASP A 15 -7.32 7.50 4.73
C ASP A 15 -8.28 6.94 3.66
N ASP A 16 -7.76 6.30 2.61
CA ASP A 16 -8.56 5.84 1.47
C ASP A 16 -8.70 4.31 1.41
N VAL A 17 -7.64 3.55 1.70
CA VAL A 17 -7.67 2.08 1.63
C VAL A 17 -8.08 1.48 2.97
N PHE A 18 -7.42 1.89 4.05
CA PHE A 18 -7.59 1.30 5.38
C PHE A 18 -8.49 2.12 6.31
N TYR A 19 -9.32 3.01 5.75
CA TYR A 19 -10.18 3.94 6.50
C TYR A 19 -11.10 3.27 7.53
N ALA A 20 -11.46 2.00 7.32
CA ALA A 20 -12.31 1.22 8.20
C ALA A 20 -11.55 0.58 9.38
N HIS A 21 -10.23 0.71 9.41
CA HIS A 21 -9.34 0.10 10.40
C HIS A 21 -8.63 1.15 11.24
N ASP A 22 -8.29 0.77 12.47
CA ASP A 22 -7.46 1.59 13.32
C ASP A 22 -6.04 1.72 12.75
N ALA A 23 -5.52 2.94 12.65
CA ALA A 23 -4.23 3.21 12.02
C ALA A 23 -3.05 2.55 12.75
N GLU A 24 -3.09 2.42 14.09
CA GLU A 24 -2.05 1.70 14.83
C GLU A 24 -2.06 0.21 14.50
N THR A 25 -3.25 -0.37 14.30
CA THR A 25 -3.42 -1.76 13.86
C THR A 25 -2.81 -1.99 12.48
N VAL A 26 -3.07 -1.10 11.52
CA VAL A 26 -2.46 -1.19 10.17
C VAL A 26 -0.94 -1.06 10.24
N LYS A 27 -0.43 -0.10 11.02
CA LYS A 27 1.02 0.18 11.12
C LYS A 27 1.82 -0.91 11.83
N SER A 28 1.21 -1.59 12.80
CA SER A 28 1.86 -2.63 13.60
C SER A 28 1.66 -4.05 13.08
N ALA A 29 0.79 -4.26 12.08
CA ALA A 29 0.53 -5.59 11.53
C ALA A 29 1.73 -6.14 10.74
N ASP A 30 2.26 -7.29 11.16
CA ASP A 30 3.23 -8.07 10.38
C ASP A 30 2.62 -8.70 9.12
N ASP A 31 1.31 -8.91 9.13
CA ASP A 31 0.53 -9.56 8.08
C ASP A 31 -0.91 -9.01 8.10
N LEU A 32 -1.19 -8.08 7.19
CA LEU A 32 -2.47 -7.36 7.10
C LEU A 32 -3.63 -8.32 6.75
N ALA A 33 -3.37 -9.37 5.97
CA ALA A 33 -4.38 -10.37 5.64
C ALA A 33 -4.77 -11.20 6.87
N LYS A 34 -3.77 -11.63 7.67
CA LYS A 34 -4.04 -12.34 8.94
C LYS A 34 -4.67 -11.44 10.00
N ALA A 35 -4.38 -10.14 9.96
CA ALA A 35 -5.02 -9.16 10.83
C ALA A 35 -6.48 -8.85 10.42
N GLY A 36 -6.96 -9.36 9.27
CA GLY A 36 -8.29 -9.06 8.75
C GLY A 36 -8.44 -7.63 8.23
N VAL A 37 -7.31 -7.00 7.88
CA VAL A 37 -7.20 -5.62 7.38
C VAL A 37 -7.06 -5.59 5.86
N LEU A 38 -6.48 -6.64 5.27
CA LEU A 38 -6.29 -6.75 3.83
C LEU A 38 -7.26 -7.78 3.24
N ASP A 39 -8.04 -7.34 2.26
CA ASP A 39 -8.80 -8.20 1.37
C ASP A 39 -8.38 -7.98 -0.11
N SER A 40 -8.93 -8.78 -1.02
CA SER A 40 -8.56 -8.72 -2.44
C SER A 40 -8.86 -7.37 -3.10
N LEU A 41 -9.89 -6.65 -2.64
CA LEU A 41 -10.21 -5.30 -3.13
C LEU A 41 -9.22 -4.27 -2.59
N SER A 42 -8.75 -4.44 -1.34
CA SER A 42 -7.71 -3.57 -0.76
C SER A 42 -6.42 -3.62 -1.58
N ILE A 43 -6.04 -4.78 -2.11
CA ILE A 43 -4.83 -4.92 -2.96
C ILE A 43 -4.91 -4.03 -4.20
N VAL A 44 -6.07 -4.02 -4.87
CA VAL A 44 -6.29 -3.17 -6.06
C VAL A 44 -6.23 -1.69 -5.68
N ALA A 45 -6.87 -1.29 -4.57
CA ALA A 45 -6.84 0.09 -4.11
C ALA A 45 -5.43 0.55 -3.69
N ILE A 46 -4.63 -0.34 -3.09
CA ILE A 46 -3.21 -0.08 -2.80
C ILE A 46 -2.46 0.17 -4.11
N LEU A 47 -2.60 -0.72 -5.10
CA LEU A 47 -1.95 -0.57 -6.40
C LEU A 47 -2.31 0.76 -7.08
N GLU A 48 -3.59 1.12 -7.14
CA GLU A 48 -4.04 2.39 -7.70
C GLU A 48 -3.43 3.59 -6.97
N THR A 49 -3.35 3.53 -5.64
CA THR A 49 -2.71 4.57 -4.81
C THR A 49 -1.22 4.68 -5.12
N LEU A 50 -0.51 3.55 -5.25
CA LEU A 50 0.92 3.54 -5.56
C LEU A 50 1.21 4.07 -6.98
N ILE A 51 0.40 3.69 -7.97
CA ILE A 51 0.51 4.12 -9.37
C ILE A 51 0.25 5.62 -9.48
N ASP A 52 -0.80 6.13 -8.85
CA ASP A 52 -1.08 7.57 -8.82
C ASP A 52 0.06 8.33 -8.11
N ALA A 53 0.67 7.73 -7.10
CA ALA A 53 1.74 8.35 -6.35
C ALA A 53 3.11 8.34 -7.03
N SER A 54 3.43 7.32 -7.83
CA SER A 54 4.70 7.24 -8.56
C SER A 54 4.60 7.82 -9.97
N GLY A 55 3.44 7.71 -10.61
CA GLY A 55 3.27 7.93 -12.03
C GLY A 55 3.89 6.84 -12.91
N ASP A 56 4.22 5.68 -12.33
CA ASP A 56 4.88 4.55 -13.01
C ASP A 56 4.06 3.28 -12.80
N GLU A 57 3.18 2.97 -13.76
CA GLU A 57 2.35 1.76 -13.77
C GLU A 57 3.17 0.50 -14.06
N GLU A 58 4.14 0.59 -14.98
CA GLU A 58 5.00 -0.53 -15.39
C GLU A 58 5.83 -1.10 -14.23
N ALA A 59 6.18 -0.26 -13.25
CA ALA A 59 6.88 -0.69 -12.04
C ALA A 59 6.09 -1.68 -11.16
N PHE A 60 4.76 -1.75 -11.31
CA PHE A 60 3.90 -2.60 -10.47
C PHE A 60 3.30 -3.81 -11.20
N ASP A 61 3.55 -3.98 -12.50
CA ASP A 61 3.06 -5.13 -13.29
C ASP A 61 3.49 -6.49 -12.73
N ALA A 62 4.64 -6.54 -12.04
CA ALA A 62 5.19 -7.75 -11.44
C ALA A 62 4.89 -7.88 -9.93
N ALA A 63 4.04 -7.03 -9.35
CA ALA A 63 3.73 -7.07 -7.93
C ALA A 63 2.96 -8.36 -7.57
N GLU A 64 3.39 -9.03 -6.51
CA GLU A 64 2.76 -10.24 -5.99
C GLU A 64 1.97 -9.95 -4.70
N ALA A 65 1.05 -10.84 -4.33
CA ALA A 65 0.26 -10.69 -3.10
C ALA A 65 1.12 -10.52 -1.83
N SER A 66 2.32 -11.11 -1.81
CA SER A 66 3.27 -10.97 -0.71
C SER A 66 3.86 -9.57 -0.56
N ASP A 67 3.86 -8.75 -1.61
CA ASP A 67 4.33 -7.35 -1.54
C ASP A 67 3.36 -6.47 -0.74
N PHE A 68 2.10 -6.89 -0.61
CA PHE A 68 1.06 -6.19 0.16
C PHE A 68 0.92 -6.72 1.59
N ARG A 69 1.84 -7.58 2.04
CA ARG A 69 1.74 -8.24 3.34
C ARG A 69 1.68 -7.26 4.51
N ASN A 70 2.47 -6.18 4.47
CA ASN A 70 2.46 -5.12 5.49
C ASN A 70 2.97 -3.79 4.91
N LEU A 71 2.85 -2.69 5.66
CA LEU A 71 3.30 -1.38 5.18
C LEU A 71 4.79 -1.34 4.83
N SER A 72 5.64 -2.15 5.48
CA SER A 72 7.06 -2.20 5.15
C SER A 72 7.33 -2.83 3.78
N THR A 73 6.58 -3.88 3.40
CA THR A 73 6.72 -4.49 2.07
C THR A 73 6.12 -3.59 0.99
N ILE A 74 4.99 -2.94 1.28
CA ILE A 74 4.34 -1.98 0.37
C ILE A 74 5.28 -0.80 0.11
N ARG A 75 5.94 -0.28 1.15
CA ARG A 75 6.97 0.75 1.00
C ARG A 75 8.11 0.29 0.12
N ALA A 76 8.63 -0.91 0.37
CA ALA A 76 9.74 -1.45 -0.42
C ALA A 76 9.36 -1.66 -1.89
N LEU A 77 8.11 -1.97 -2.19
CA LEU A 77 7.58 -2.00 -3.55
C LEU A 77 7.53 -0.58 -4.15
N TYR A 78 6.94 0.38 -3.43
CA TYR A 78 6.83 1.77 -3.87
C TYR A 78 8.20 2.44 -4.11
N GLU A 79 9.19 2.19 -3.25
CA GLU A 79 10.53 2.79 -3.37
C GLU A 79 11.32 2.26 -4.59
N LYS A 80 10.93 1.12 -5.17
CA LYS A 80 11.55 0.55 -6.38
C LYS A 80 11.02 1.12 -7.69
N ALA A 81 9.77 1.61 -7.69
CA ALA A 81 9.17 2.37 -8.79
C ALA A 81 9.86 3.74 -8.94
#